data_AF-A0AAV0WD88-F1
#
_entry.id   AF-A0AAV0WD88-F1
#
_cell.length_a   1.000
_cell.length_b   1.000
_cell.length_c   1.000
_cell.angle_alpha   90.00
_cell.angle_beta   90.00
_cell.angle_gamma   90.00
#
_symmetry.space_group_name_H-M   'P 1'
#
loop_
_entity.id
_entity.type
_entity.pdbx_description
1 polymer ?
#
loop_
_entity_poly.entity_id
_entity_poly.type
_entity_poly.pdbx_seq_one_letter_code
_entity_poly.pdbx_strand_id
1 'polypeptide(L)'
;MLVRSSLSETVRHILSRMFVNSVLSQYSFVGQKKKLAFSSLNACSVIFDAIRNIKQFKDVPSLNIEKPLKDYLAGAKFRDLKRKNKEDNNAILI
;
A
#
# COMPACT_ATOMS: atom_id res chain seq x y z
N MET A 1 11.88 -10.90 5.65
CA MET A 1 11.20 -9.66 5.21
C MET A 1 12.28 -8.60 4.96
N LEU A 2 12.45 -8.13 3.72
CA LEU A 2 13.46 -7.11 3.42
C LEU A 2 12.93 -5.74 3.90
N VAL A 3 13.31 -5.37 5.11
CA VAL A 3 13.04 -4.04 5.68
C VAL A 3 13.67 -2.98 4.77
N ARG A 4 12.95 -1.90 4.48
CA ARG A 4 13.47 -0.78 3.68
C ARG A 4 14.01 0.32 4.57
N SER A 5 14.62 1.33 3.95
CA SER A 5 15.31 2.42 4.63
C SER A 5 14.39 3.25 5.53
N SER A 6 13.08 3.24 5.30
CA SER A 6 12.09 3.90 6.15
C SER A 6 10.85 3.05 6.42
N LEU A 7 10.07 3.45 7.45
CA LEU A 7 8.77 2.84 7.77
C LEU A 7 7.83 2.94 6.57
N SER A 8 7.74 4.12 5.96
CA SER A 8 6.88 4.37 4.80
C SER A 8 7.23 3.48 3.62
N GLU A 9 8.52 3.33 3.30
CA GLU A 9 8.95 2.43 2.23
C GLU A 9 8.67 0.97 2.56
N THR A 10 8.84 0.58 3.82
CA THR A 10 8.58 -0.80 4.27
C THR A 10 7.09 -1.13 4.14
N VAL A 11 6.20 -0.26 4.64
CA VAL A 11 4.74 -0.42 4.51
C VAL A 11 4.32 -0.50 3.04
N ARG A 12 4.82 0.40 2.19
CA ARG A 12 4.53 0.40 0.75
C ARG A 12 5.04 -0.87 0.07
N HIS A 13 6.23 -1.35 0.46
CA HIS A 13 6.80 -2.57 -0.07
C HIS A 13 5.93 -3.79 0.27
N ILE A 14 5.48 -3.92 1.52
CA ILE A 14 4.56 -4.99 1.93
C ILE A 14 3.28 -4.95 1.09
N LEU A 15 2.60 -3.80 1.02
CA LEU A 15 1.35 -3.66 0.26
C LEU A 15 1.53 -4.03 -1.20
N SER A 16 2.62 -3.58 -1.84
CA SER A 16 2.92 -3.89 -3.25
C SER A 16 3.20 -5.37 -3.52
N ARG A 17 3.61 -6.13 -2.49
CA ARG A 17 3.92 -7.56 -2.59
C ARG A 17 2.72 -8.42 -2.23
N MET A 18 1.87 -7.96 -1.33
CA MET A 18 0.69 -8.69 -0.88
C MET A 18 -0.50 -8.53 -1.83
N PHE A 19 -0.61 -7.40 -2.54
CA PHE A 19 -1.78 -7.07 -3.34
C PHE A 19 -1.43 -6.57 -4.73
N VAL A 20 -2.24 -6.98 -5.69
CA VAL A 20 -2.29 -6.34 -7.01
C VAL A 20 -3.01 -5.00 -6.91
N ASN A 21 -2.63 -4.04 -7.77
CA ASN A 21 -3.14 -2.67 -7.66
C ASN A 21 -4.64 -2.56 -7.95
N SER A 22 -5.20 -3.45 -8.78
CA SER A 22 -6.65 -3.54 -9.06
C SER A 22 -7.48 -3.90 -7.82
N VAL A 23 -6.90 -4.62 -6.85
CA VAL A 23 -7.53 -4.84 -5.54
C VAL A 23 -7.43 -3.55 -4.73
N LEU A 24 -6.22 -3.00 -4.57
CA LEU A 24 -5.99 -1.81 -3.75
C LEU A 24 -6.80 -0.57 -4.21
N SER A 25 -7.11 -0.46 -5.50
CA SER A 25 -7.89 0.64 -6.06
C SER A 25 -9.33 0.68 -5.53
N GLN A 26 -9.88 -0.47 -5.13
CA GLN A 26 -11.24 -0.64 -4.59
C GLN A 26 -11.34 -0.24 -3.11
N TYR A 27 -10.20 -0.06 -2.43
CA TYR A 27 -10.15 0.24 -1.01
C TYR A 27 -9.64 1.66 -0.73
N SER A 28 -10.08 2.20 0.40
CA SER A 28 -9.41 3.25 1.14
C SER A 28 -9.26 2.78 2.59
N PHE A 29 -8.49 3.48 3.43
CA PHE A 29 -8.26 2.96 4.78
C PHE A 29 -9.56 2.78 5.56
N VAL A 30 -10.42 3.81 5.61
CA VAL A 30 -11.69 3.80 6.39
C VAL A 30 -12.96 3.68 5.54
N GLY A 31 -12.86 3.40 4.23
CA GLY A 31 -14.04 3.23 3.36
C GLY A 31 -14.65 4.54 2.82
N GLN A 32 -13.82 5.52 2.49
CA GLN A 32 -14.24 6.80 1.92
C GLN A 32 -14.56 6.70 0.42
N LYS A 33 -15.39 7.63 -0.08
CA LYS A 33 -15.68 7.81 -1.52
C LYS A 33 -16.18 6.53 -2.21
N LYS A 34 -17.11 5.82 -1.57
CA LYS A 34 -17.70 4.55 -2.03
C LYS A 34 -16.70 3.37 -2.13
N LYS A 35 -15.50 3.52 -1.57
CA LYS A 35 -14.53 2.43 -1.48
C LYS A 35 -14.79 1.58 -0.24
N LEU A 36 -14.35 0.34 -0.29
CA LEU A 36 -14.36 -0.55 0.88
C LEU A 36 -13.33 -0.09 1.92
N ALA A 37 -13.58 -0.40 3.18
CA ALA A 37 -12.64 -0.13 4.28
C ALA A 37 -11.53 -1.18 4.28
N PHE A 38 -10.28 -0.76 4.13
CA PHE A 38 -9.14 -1.66 4.24
C PHE A 38 -8.88 -2.05 5.69
N SER A 39 -9.17 -1.14 6.63
CA SER A 39 -8.98 -1.35 8.07
C SER A 39 -9.83 -2.48 8.64
N SER A 40 -10.91 -2.89 7.96
CA SER A 40 -11.74 -4.03 8.37
C SER A 40 -11.25 -5.39 7.87
N LEU A 41 -10.21 -5.42 7.02
CA LEU A 41 -9.62 -6.67 6.54
C LEU A 41 -8.63 -7.22 7.57
N ASN A 42 -8.66 -8.54 7.81
CA ASN A 42 -7.64 -9.22 8.63
C ASN A 42 -6.22 -8.97 8.12
N ALA A 43 -6.05 -8.78 6.82
CA ALA A 43 -4.77 -8.44 6.23
C ALA A 43 -4.20 -7.11 6.76
N CYS A 44 -5.06 -6.14 7.13
CA CYS A 44 -4.59 -4.91 7.77
C CYS A 44 -3.91 -5.22 9.10
N SER A 45 -4.54 -6.02 9.97
CA SER A 45 -3.94 -6.44 11.25
C SER A 45 -2.62 -7.18 11.04
N VAL A 46 -2.57 -8.12 10.09
CA VAL A 46 -1.34 -8.85 9.74
C VAL A 46 -0.21 -7.90 9.32
N ILE A 47 -0.50 -6.84 8.56
CA ILE A 47 0.50 -5.84 8.18
C ILE A 47 1.03 -5.09 9.40
N PHE A 48 0.15 -4.68 10.32
CA PHE A 48 0.56 -4.00 11.55
C PHE A 48 1.46 -4.89 12.40
N ASP A 49 1.08 -6.15 12.58
CA ASP A 49 1.86 -7.11 13.36
C ASP A 49 3.21 -7.41 12.67
N ALA A 50 3.22 -7.55 11.35
CA ALA A 50 4.46 -7.72 10.59
C ALA A 50 5.41 -6.53 10.75
N ILE A 51 4.88 -5.29 10.75
CA ILE A 51 5.69 -4.09 11.01
C ILE A 51 6.22 -4.09 12.44
N ARG A 52 5.39 -4.41 13.43
CA ARG A 52 5.81 -4.42 14.85
C ARG A 52 6.80 -5.54 15.18
N ASN A 53 6.84 -6.61 14.38
CA ASN A 53 7.87 -7.64 14.50
C ASN A 53 9.26 -7.18 13.99
N ILE A 54 9.36 -6.03 13.33
CA ILE A 54 10.63 -5.46 12.93
C ILE A 54 11.18 -4.63 14.10
N LYS A 55 12.36 -4.99 14.62
CA LYS A 55 13.00 -4.34 15.78
C LYS A 55 12.95 -2.81 15.73
N GLN A 56 13.26 -2.21 14.58
CA GLN A 56 13.32 -0.75 14.42
C GLN A 56 11.94 -0.05 14.42
N PHE A 57 10.85 -0.80 14.26
CA PHE A 57 9.48 -0.26 14.16
C PHE A 57 8.53 -0.82 15.23
N LYS A 58 9.03 -1.62 16.18
CA LYS A 58 8.22 -2.34 17.18
C LYS A 58 7.27 -1.42 17.94
N ASP A 59 7.78 -0.29 18.42
CA ASP A 59 7.06 0.62 19.32
C ASP A 59 6.53 1.87 18.59
N VAL A 60 6.51 1.84 17.26
CA VAL A 60 5.99 2.95 16.46
C VAL A 60 4.47 3.08 16.68
N PRO A 61 3.95 4.30 16.94
CA PRO A 61 2.51 4.54 17.05
C PRO A 61 1.75 4.09 15.80
N SER A 62 0.55 3.50 15.99
CA SER A 62 -0.29 3.03 14.89
C SER A 62 -0.49 4.09 13.80
N LEU A 63 -0.68 5.35 14.18
CA LEU A 63 -0.87 6.48 13.27
C LEU A 63 0.27 6.61 12.25
N ASN A 64 1.51 6.31 12.66
CA ASN A 64 2.69 6.42 11.80
C ASN A 64 2.76 5.28 10.78
N ILE A 65 2.15 4.12 11.09
CA ILE A 65 1.98 3.00 10.15
C ILE A 65 0.77 3.26 9.24
N GLU A 66 -0.32 3.80 9.79
CA GLU A 66 -1.53 4.13 9.04
C GLU A 66 -1.28 5.14 7.92
N LYS A 67 -0.50 6.19 8.19
CA LYS A 67 -0.25 7.26 7.22
C LYS A 67 0.30 6.74 5.88
N PRO A 68 1.42 6.01 5.82
CA PRO A 68 1.92 5.47 4.55
C PRO A 68 0.98 4.43 3.92
N LEU A 69 0.17 3.73 4.71
CA LEU A 69 -0.84 2.80 4.21
C LEU A 69 -1.99 3.53 3.50
N LYS A 70 -2.51 4.60 4.13
CA LYS A 70 -3.50 5.53 3.56
C LYS A 70 -2.98 6.15 2.26
N ASP A 71 -1.77 6.70 2.28
CA ASP A 71 -1.14 7.33 1.12
C ASP A 71 -1.01 6.33 -0.04
N TYR A 72 -0.59 5.10 0.26
CA TYR A 72 -0.45 4.07 -0.76
C TYR A 72 -1.80 3.66 -1.36
N LEU A 73 -2.86 3.49 -0.56
CA LEU A 73 -4.20 3.19 -1.07
C LEU A 73 -4.76 4.34 -1.92
N ALA A 74 -4.58 5.59 -1.47
CA ALA A 74 -5.01 6.78 -2.22
C ALA A 74 -4.30 6.88 -3.59
N GLY A 75 -3.01 6.53 -3.62
CA GLY A 75 -2.18 6.52 -4.81
C GLY A 75 -2.51 5.44 -5.86
N ALA A 76 -3.44 4.51 -5.57
CA ALA A 76 -3.72 3.37 -6.46
C ALA A 76 -4.15 3.80 -7.87
N LYS A 77 -5.04 4.80 -7.98
CA LYS A 77 -5.48 5.32 -9.29
C LYS A 77 -4.32 5.87 -10.14
N PHE A 78 -3.43 6.63 -9.51
CA PHE A 78 -2.26 7.21 -10.20
C PHE A 78 -1.27 6.13 -10.64
N ARG A 79 -1.11 5.05 -9.87
CA ARG A 79 -0.26 3.91 -10.26
C ARG A 79 -0.81 3.16 -11.47
N ASP A 80 -2.14 3.02 -11.60
CA ASP A 80 -2.75 2.40 -12.78
C ASP A 80 -2.55 3.27 -14.03
N LEU A 81 -2.78 4.58 -13.93
CA LEU A 81 -2.53 5.53 -15.02
C LEU A 81 -1.08 5.47 -15.50
N LYS A 82 -0.12 5.44 -14.57
CA LYS A 82 1.31 5.32 -14.91
C LYS A 82 1.65 3.99 -15.61
N ARG A 83 0.96 2.90 -15.27
CA ARG A 83 1.13 1.59 -15.93
C ARG A 83 0.61 1.62 -17.36
N LYS A 84 -0.63 2.10 -17.57
CA LYS A 84 -1.23 2.23 -18.91
C LYS A 84 -0.37 3.09 -19.83
N ASN A 85 0.03 4.28 -19.37
CA ASN A 85 0.90 5.15 -20.16
C ASN A 85 2.24 4.48 -20.52
N LYS A 86 2.78 3.59 -19.68
CA LYS A 86 4.02 2.87 -19.99
C LYS A 86 3.78 1.78 -21.05
N GLU A 87 2.67 1.08 -20.99
CA GLU A 87 2.26 0.08 -21.98
C GLU A 87 2.01 0.72 -23.34
N ASP A 88 1.29 1.85 -23.39
CA ASP A 88 1.02 2.61 -24.61
C ASP A 88 2.31 3.13 -25.27
N ASN A 89 3.22 3.70 -24.49
CA ASN A 89 4.51 4.16 -25.01
C ASN A 89 5.37 3.00 -25.57
N ASN A 90 5.31 1.83 -24.93
CA ASN A 90 6.08 0.68 -25.39
C ASN A 90 5.48 0.04 -26.65
N ALA A 91 4.17 0.19 -26.88
CA ALA A 91 3.48 -0.27 -28.09
C ALA A 91 3.74 0.63 -29.32
N ILE A 92 4.03 1.91 -29.12
CA ILE A 92 4.39 2.86 -30.22
C ILE A 92 5.82 2.64 -30.72
N LEU A 93 6.67 1.99 -29.92
CA LEU A 93 8.10 1.74 -30.19
C LEU A 93 8.37 0.38 -30.86
N ILE A 94 7.34 -0.36 -31.28
CA ILE A 94 7.43 -1.67 -31.94
C ILE A 94 6.96 -1.58 -33.39
#